data_AF-A0A928MSA5-F1
#
_entry.id   AF-A0A928MSA5-F1
#
_cell.length_a   1.000
_cell.length_b   1.000
_cell.length_c   1.000
_cell.angle_alpha   90.00
_cell.angle_beta   90.00
_cell.angle_gamma   90.00
#
_symmetry.space_group_name_H-M   'P 1'
#
loop_
_entity.id
_entity.type
_entity.pdbx_description
1 polymer ?
#
loop_
_entity_poly.entity_id
_entity_poly.type
_entity_poly.pdbx_seq_one_letter_code
_entity_poly.pdbx_strand_id
1 'polypeptide(L)'
;MFKYNITFRIVAVIHKNSIQILKNEWEIPIPDVLYQEITKYFWKNKNINLFTMKNGELMSRTSFRKMWESIIKKTKATANDLFLCEQKTLNEYMDRTIAFTPHTFRHTYATNLYYAGIDIKRCQYLLGHSSIEMTLKIYTHLDNKNNDGYFGKINNYFDITKKIC
;
A
#
# COMPACT_ATOMS: atom_id res chain seq x y z
N MET A 1 -8.31 -12.67 -14.34
CA MET A 1 -9.63 -12.05 -14.65
C MET A 1 -10.19 -11.45 -13.37
N PHE A 2 -9.82 -10.22 -13.00
CA PHE A 2 -10.40 -9.51 -11.85
C PHE A 2 -11.36 -8.44 -12.36
N LYS A 3 -12.64 -8.81 -12.44
CA LYS A 3 -13.77 -7.91 -12.74
C LYS A 3 -14.22 -7.26 -11.43
N TYR A 4 -13.59 -6.16 -11.04
CA TYR A 4 -14.22 -5.21 -10.11
C TYR A 4 -13.88 -3.80 -10.58
N ASN A 5 -14.88 -3.13 -11.17
CA ASN A 5 -14.88 -1.69 -11.32
C ASN A 5 -14.93 -1.09 -9.92
N ILE A 6 -13.77 -0.83 -9.33
CA ILE A 6 -13.66 -0.05 -8.10
C ILE A 6 -13.85 1.41 -8.50
N THR A 7 -15.10 1.83 -8.55
CA THR A 7 -15.45 3.25 -8.57
C THR A 7 -15.09 3.81 -7.20
N PHE A 8 -13.97 4.55 -7.09
CA PHE A 8 -13.62 5.27 -5.87
C PHE A 8 -14.57 6.45 -5.70
N ARG A 9 -15.79 6.18 -5.26
CA ARG A 9 -16.69 7.22 -4.77
C ARG A 9 -16.29 7.51 -3.33
N ILE A 10 -15.28 8.34 -3.15
CA ILE A 10 -14.92 8.86 -1.83
C ILE A 10 -16.03 9.84 -1.46
N VAL A 11 -17.13 9.33 -0.91
CA VAL A 11 -18.05 10.16 -0.15
C VAL A 11 -17.34 10.36 1.20
N ALA A 12 -16.31 11.21 1.22
CA ALA A 12 -15.61 11.57 2.45
C ALA A 12 -16.57 12.34 3.35
N VAL A 13 -17.41 11.62 4.09
CA VAL A 13 -17.88 12.09 5.38
C VAL A 13 -16.66 11.99 6.27
N ILE A 14 -15.94 13.10 6.43
CA ILE A 14 -14.83 13.20 7.38
C ILE A 14 -15.45 13.11 8.77
N HIS A 15 -15.53 11.90 9.32
CA HIS A 15 -15.60 11.75 10.76
C HIS A 15 -14.15 11.74 11.26
N LYS A 16 -13.87 12.43 12.37
CA LYS A 16 -12.53 12.51 13.00
C LYS A 16 -11.81 11.15 12.88
N ASN A 17 -10.74 11.12 12.07
CA ASN A 17 -9.80 10.00 11.86
C ASN A 17 -10.25 8.81 10.98
N SER A 18 -11.33 8.92 10.20
CA SER A 18 -11.68 7.90 9.19
C SER A 18 -12.38 8.48 7.95
N ILE A 19 -12.15 7.86 6.79
CA ILE A 19 -12.96 8.07 5.58
C ILE A 19 -13.88 6.86 5.44
N GLN A 20 -15.19 7.11 5.47
CA GLN A 20 -16.20 6.09 5.15
C GLN A 20 -16.52 6.12 3.66
N ILE A 21 -16.58 4.94 3.03
CA ILE A 21 -17.03 4.77 1.63
C ILE A 21 -18.32 3.94 1.69
N LEU A 22 -19.50 4.56 1.52
CA LEU A 22 -20.78 3.83 1.43
C LEU A 22 -20.82 3.11 0.07
N LYS A 23 -21.10 1.80 -0.06
CA LYS A 23 -22.06 0.90 0.61
C LYS A 23 -21.40 -0.51 0.61
N ASN A 24 -21.32 -1.17 1.79
CA ASN A 24 -20.45 -2.31 2.18
C ASN A 24 -19.21 -1.84 2.96
N GLU A 25 -19.46 -1.38 4.19
CA GLU A 25 -18.57 -0.57 5.00
C GLU A 25 -17.29 -1.30 5.42
N TRP A 26 -16.20 -0.92 4.76
CA TRP A 26 -14.85 -1.28 5.12
C TRP A 26 -14.09 0.00 5.44
N GLU A 27 -13.76 0.18 6.72
CA GLU A 27 -13.06 1.36 7.21
C GLU A 27 -11.55 1.13 7.19
N ILE A 28 -10.82 2.06 6.57
CA ILE A 28 -9.35 2.05 6.53
C ILE A 28 -8.86 3.26 7.34
N PRO A 29 -8.07 3.05 8.41
CA PRO A 29 -7.51 4.15 9.18
C PRO A 29 -6.50 4.91 8.31
N ILE A 30 -6.61 6.23 8.30
CA ILE A 30 -5.71 7.10 7.56
C ILE A 30 -4.64 7.60 8.51
N PRO A 31 -3.35 7.32 8.25
CA PRO A 31 -2.26 7.90 9.00
C PRO A 31 -2.33 9.43 8.99
N ASP A 32 -2.01 10.08 10.12
CA ASP A 32 -2.10 11.54 10.27
C ASP A 32 -1.32 12.31 9.20
N VAL A 33 -0.17 11.76 8.79
CA VAL A 33 0.68 12.30 7.72
C VAL A 33 -0.10 12.40 6.40
N LEU A 34 -0.90 11.38 6.07
CA LEU A 34 -1.71 11.36 4.86
C LEU A 34 -2.96 12.23 4.99
N TYR A 35 -3.54 12.31 6.19
CA TYR A 35 -4.71 13.15 6.43
C TYR A 35 -4.44 14.60 6.03
N GLN A 36 -3.31 15.16 6.45
CA GLN A 36 -2.92 16.54 6.13
C GLN A 36 -2.82 16.79 4.63
N GLU A 37 -2.18 15.88 3.89
CA GLU A 37 -1.99 16.01 2.45
C GLU A 37 -3.30 15.86 1.66
N ILE A 38 -4.15 14.92 2.07
CA ILE A 38 -5.47 14.70 1.48
C ILE A 38 -6.35 15.94 1.70
N THR A 39 -6.37 16.47 2.92
CA THR A 39 -7.13 17.69 3.24
C THR A 39 -6.65 18.87 2.40
N LYS A 40 -5.33 19.10 2.28
CA LYS A 40 -4.76 20.14 1.40
C LYS A 40 -5.22 19.96 -0.06
N TYR A 41 -5.23 18.73 -0.55
CA TYR A 41 -5.70 18.42 -1.90
C TYR A 41 -7.16 18.82 -2.11
N PHE A 42 -8.05 18.49 -1.17
CA PHE A 42 -9.47 18.84 -1.27
C PHE A 42 -9.69 20.36 -1.25
N TRP A 43 -9.01 21.08 -0.35
CA TRP A 43 -9.08 22.54 -0.29
C TRP A 43 -8.61 23.20 -1.58
N LYS A 44 -7.50 22.72 -2.15
CA LYS A 44 -6.93 23.27 -3.38
C LYS A 44 -7.84 23.05 -4.59
N ASN A 45 -8.42 21.85 -4.73
CA ASN A 45 -9.19 21.48 -5.91
C ASN A 45 -10.68 21.80 -5.79
N LYS A 46 -11.16 22.21 -4.60
CA LYS A 46 -12.58 22.47 -4.29
C LYS A 46 -13.50 21.32 -4.73
N ASN A 47 -12.99 20.10 -4.63
CA ASN A 47 -13.65 18.88 -5.10
C ASN A 47 -13.45 17.79 -4.06
N ILE A 48 -14.48 16.99 -3.81
CA ILE A 48 -14.45 15.87 -2.86
C ILE A 48 -13.84 14.60 -3.45
N ASN A 49 -13.68 14.53 -4.76
CA ASN A 49 -13.13 13.36 -5.44
C ASN A 49 -11.60 13.40 -5.43
N LEU A 50 -10.96 12.29 -5.08
CA LEU A 50 -9.53 12.10 -5.32
C LEU A 50 -9.30 11.59 -6.74
N PHE A 51 -8.15 11.98 -7.31
CA PHE A 51 -7.72 11.56 -8.65
C PHE A 51 -8.74 11.92 -9.73
N THR A 52 -8.92 13.23 -9.95
CA THR A 52 -9.84 13.76 -10.96
C THR A 52 -9.13 14.18 -12.23
N MET A 53 -9.90 14.21 -13.33
CA MET A 53 -9.52 14.88 -14.56
C MET A 53 -9.64 16.40 -14.40
N LYS A 54 -9.18 17.17 -15.39
CA LYS A 54 -9.21 18.66 -15.36
C LYS A 54 -10.63 19.24 -15.20
N ASN A 55 -11.64 18.49 -15.62
CA ASN A 55 -13.06 18.87 -15.49
C ASN A 55 -13.64 18.55 -14.10
N GLY A 56 -12.86 17.97 -13.17
CA GLY A 56 -13.32 17.60 -11.83
C GLY A 56 -14.01 16.24 -11.74
N GLU A 57 -14.18 15.53 -12.85
CA GLU A 57 -14.73 14.17 -12.85
C GLU A 57 -13.68 13.13 -12.48
N LEU A 58 -14.12 11.98 -12.00
CA LEU A 58 -13.23 10.85 -11.70
C LEU A 58 -12.47 10.39 -12.95
N MET A 59 -11.20 10.05 -12.78
CA MET A 59 -10.38 9.55 -13.87
C MET A 59 -10.94 8.26 -14.49
N SER A 60 -11.01 8.25 -15.83
CA SER A 60 -11.23 7.00 -16.58
C SER A 60 -10.03 6.05 -16.43
N ARG A 61 -10.24 4.76 -16.70
CA ARG A 61 -9.15 3.75 -16.72
C ARG A 61 -8.01 4.15 -17.67
N THR A 62 -8.36 4.72 -18.82
CA THR A 62 -7.37 5.19 -19.80
C THR A 62 -6.57 6.38 -19.28
N SER A 63 -7.25 7.34 -18.64
CA SER A 63 -6.61 8.50 -18.02
C SER A 63 -5.67 8.07 -16.89
N PHE A 64 -6.10 7.10 -16.08
CA PHE A 64 -5.29 6.55 -15.00
C PHE A 64 -4.04 5.84 -15.52
N ARG A 65 -4.17 5.02 -16.57
CA ARG A 65 -3.02 4.37 -17.23
C ARG A 65 -2.00 5.41 -17.71
N LYS A 66 -2.46 6.45 -18.41
CA LYS A 66 -1.58 7.53 -18.91
C LYS A 66 -0.88 8.28 -17.78
N MET A 67 -1.59 8.56 -16.69
CA MET A 67 -1.00 9.16 -15.50
C MET A 67 0.10 8.25 -14.93
N TRP A 68 -0.15 6.94 -14.83
CA TRP A 68 0.83 5.98 -14.33
C TRP A 68 2.08 5.90 -15.21
N GLU A 69 1.91 5.85 -16.53
CA GLU A 69 3.02 5.88 -17.49
C GLU A 69 3.86 7.15 -17.34
N SER A 70 3.22 8.29 -17.07
CA SER A 70 3.93 9.53 -16.79
C SER A 70 4.76 9.45 -15.50
N ILE A 71 4.23 8.83 -14.44
CA ILE A 71 4.97 8.61 -13.18
C ILE A 71 6.21 7.74 -13.46
N ILE A 72 6.04 6.58 -14.08
CA ILE A 72 7.16 5.68 -14.39
C ILE A 72 8.22 6.37 -15.26
N LYS A 73 7.79 7.14 -16.27
CA LYS A 73 8.72 7.91 -17.12
C LYS A 73 9.55 8.90 -16.31
N LYS A 74 8.92 9.65 -15.40
CA LYS A 74 9.61 10.61 -14.53
C LYS A 74 10.56 9.92 -13.56
N THR A 75 10.12 8.83 -12.93
CA THR A 75 10.98 8.05 -12.03
C THR A 75 12.21 7.51 -12.75
N LYS A 76 12.05 7.00 -13.98
CA LYS A 76 13.17 6.55 -14.81
C LYS A 76 14.13 7.70 -15.16
N ALA A 77 13.61 8.88 -15.49
CA ALA A 77 14.44 10.05 -15.77
C ALA A 77 15.28 10.47 -14.53
N THR A 78 14.64 10.59 -13.36
CA THR A 78 15.34 10.95 -12.12
C THR A 78 16.37 9.90 -11.70
N ALA A 79 16.04 8.61 -11.87
CA ALA A 79 17.01 7.54 -11.62
C ALA A 79 18.21 7.66 -12.56
N ASN A 80 17.97 7.88 -13.86
CA ASN A 80 19.05 8.10 -14.81
C ASN A 80 19.97 9.24 -14.40
N ASP A 81 19.41 10.39 -14.02
CA ASP A 81 20.19 11.54 -13.58
C ASP A 81 21.05 11.22 -12.34
N LEU A 82 20.53 10.41 -11.40
CA LEU A 82 21.26 9.98 -10.20
C LEU A 82 22.42 9.04 -10.53
N PHE A 83 22.21 8.03 -11.38
CA PHE A 83 23.21 7.02 -11.72
C PHE A 83 24.25 7.49 -12.75
N LEU A 84 23.94 8.50 -13.58
CA LEU A 84 24.94 9.15 -14.44
C LEU A 84 26.08 9.79 -13.61
N CYS A 85 25.83 10.09 -12.33
CA CYS A 85 26.84 10.56 -11.38
C CYS A 85 27.82 9.46 -10.92
N GLU A 86 27.48 8.17 -11.07
CA GLU A 86 28.27 7.03 -10.54
C GLU A 86 28.97 6.17 -11.62
N GLN A 87 29.00 6.60 -12.90
CA GLN A 87 29.68 5.89 -14.01
C GLN A 87 29.35 4.39 -14.17
N LYS A 88 28.20 3.91 -13.67
CA LYS A 88 27.74 2.54 -13.92
C LYS A 88 26.76 2.51 -15.08
N THR A 89 26.91 1.53 -15.98
CA THR A 89 26.03 1.33 -17.12
C THR A 89 24.61 0.95 -16.67
N LEU A 90 23.70 1.92 -16.79
CA LEU A 90 22.32 1.90 -16.31
C LEU A 90 21.36 0.93 -17.02
N ASN A 91 21.62 0.66 -18.30
CA ASN A 91 20.54 0.24 -19.22
C ASN A 91 19.98 -1.16 -18.92
N GLU A 92 20.79 -2.06 -18.35
CA GLU A 92 20.38 -3.44 -18.07
C GLU A 92 19.73 -3.63 -16.69
N TYR A 93 20.00 -2.70 -15.76
CA TYR A 93 19.48 -2.73 -14.39
C TYR A 93 18.18 -1.93 -14.26
N MET A 94 18.04 -0.79 -14.95
CA MET A 94 16.86 0.08 -14.90
C MET A 94 15.59 -0.51 -15.53
N ASP A 95 15.72 -1.36 -16.55
CA ASP A 95 14.57 -2.01 -17.16
C ASP A 95 13.92 -3.04 -16.22
N ARG A 96 14.73 -3.65 -15.35
CA ARG A 96 14.25 -4.62 -14.34
C ARG A 96 13.88 -4.00 -13.00
N THR A 97 14.44 -2.84 -12.62
CA THR A 97 14.23 -2.24 -11.29
C THR A 97 13.11 -1.21 -11.21
N ILE A 98 12.74 -0.54 -12.31
CA ILE A 98 11.67 0.48 -12.31
C ILE A 98 10.45 -0.05 -13.08
N ALA A 99 10.02 -1.26 -12.73
CA ALA A 99 8.81 -1.88 -13.24
C ALA A 99 7.89 -2.24 -12.07
N PHE A 100 7.33 -1.22 -11.42
CA PHE A 100 6.28 -1.41 -10.42
C PHE A 100 4.92 -0.99 -10.96
N THR A 101 3.88 -1.61 -10.42
CA THR A 101 2.48 -1.31 -10.77
C THR A 101 1.78 -0.72 -9.56
N PRO A 102 0.59 -0.11 -9.69
CA PRO A 102 -0.19 0.31 -8.53
C PRO A 102 -0.48 -0.83 -7.56
N HIS A 103 -0.54 -2.08 -8.06
CA HIS A 103 -0.73 -3.26 -7.24
C HIS A 103 0.49 -3.56 -6.34
N THR A 104 1.69 -3.19 -6.78
CA THR A 104 2.92 -3.31 -5.97
C THR A 104 2.78 -2.53 -4.66
N PHE A 105 2.17 -1.34 -4.67
CA PHE A 105 1.92 -0.58 -3.45
C PHE A 105 0.96 -1.29 -2.48
N ARG A 106 -0.03 -2.04 -2.98
CA ARG A 106 -0.89 -2.87 -2.11
C ARG A 106 -0.10 -3.98 -1.43
N HIS A 107 0.86 -4.59 -2.13
CA HIS A 107 1.76 -5.56 -1.53
C HIS A 107 2.69 -4.93 -0.50
N THR A 108 3.27 -3.76 -0.80
CA THR A 108 4.09 -3.01 0.17
C THR A 108 3.28 -2.67 1.42
N TYR A 109 2.02 -2.25 1.26
CA TYR A 109 1.13 -2.00 2.39
C TYR A 109 0.89 -3.26 3.23
N ALA A 110 0.60 -4.41 2.60
CA ALA A 110 0.45 -5.68 3.31
C ALA A 110 1.70 -6.08 4.11
N THR A 111 2.88 -5.92 3.50
CA THR A 111 4.17 -6.15 4.16
C THR A 111 4.40 -5.20 5.34
N ASN A 112 4.04 -3.92 5.20
CA ASN A 112 4.17 -2.95 6.29
C ASN A 112 3.24 -3.30 7.46
N LEU A 113 2.02 -3.77 7.20
CA LEU A 113 1.10 -4.22 8.25
C LEU A 113 1.67 -5.43 9.02
N TYR A 114 2.31 -6.37 8.31
CA TYR A 114 3.01 -7.50 8.93
C TYR A 114 4.13 -7.02 9.87
N TYR A 115 5.01 -6.14 9.40
CA TYR A 115 6.11 -5.63 10.23
C TYR A 115 5.64 -4.77 11.40
N ALA A 116 4.49 -4.11 11.27
CA ALA A 116 3.83 -3.41 12.37
C ALA A 116 3.19 -4.35 13.40
N GLY A 117 3.25 -5.68 13.21
CA GLY A 117 2.70 -6.67 14.12
C GLY A 117 1.17 -6.70 14.13
N ILE A 118 0.51 -6.23 13.07
CA ILE A 118 -0.95 -6.26 12.99
C ILE A 118 -1.41 -7.70 12.76
N ASP A 119 -2.41 -8.14 13.54
CA ASP A 119 -3.00 -9.48 13.40
C ASP A 119 -3.46 -9.77 11.96
N ILE A 120 -3.29 -11.02 11.52
CA ILE A 120 -3.57 -11.45 10.14
C ILE A 120 -5.04 -11.26 9.74
N LYS A 121 -6.01 -11.43 10.65
CA LYS A 121 -7.42 -11.19 10.35
C LYS A 121 -7.70 -9.71 10.17
N ARG A 122 -7.08 -8.87 11.00
CA ARG A 122 -7.16 -7.41 10.86
C ARG A 122 -6.49 -6.94 9.58
N CYS A 123 -5.38 -7.55 9.18
CA CYS A 123 -4.75 -7.32 7.88
C CYS A 123 -5.65 -7.75 6.71
N GLN A 124 -6.28 -8.91 6.79
CA GLN A 124 -7.24 -9.36 5.78
C GLN A 124 -8.39 -8.35 5.62
N TYR A 125 -8.94 -7.87 6.74
CA TYR A 125 -9.94 -6.81 6.74
C TYR A 125 -9.38 -5.56 6.07
N LEU A 126 -8.25 -5.02 6.54
CA LEU A 126 -7.58 -3.81 6.02
C LEU A 126 -7.07 -3.90 4.59
N LEU A 127 -6.97 -5.10 4.01
CA LEU A 127 -6.65 -5.33 2.60
C LEU A 127 -7.89 -5.71 1.78
N GLY A 128 -9.01 -6.04 2.43
CA GLY A 128 -10.26 -6.51 1.81
C GLY A 128 -10.03 -7.67 0.88
N HIS A 129 -9.22 -8.62 1.33
CA HIS A 129 -9.11 -9.90 0.66
C HIS A 129 -10.35 -10.72 0.98
N SER A 130 -11.04 -11.18 -0.08
CA SER A 130 -12.20 -12.05 0.04
C SER A 130 -11.87 -13.38 0.73
N SER A 131 -10.61 -13.81 0.68
CA SER A 131 -10.11 -14.99 1.38
C SER A 131 -8.86 -14.70 2.19
N ILE A 132 -8.73 -15.38 3.32
CA ILE A 132 -7.56 -15.28 4.19
C ILE A 132 -6.29 -15.83 3.53
N GLU A 133 -6.44 -16.78 2.60
CA GLU A 133 -5.37 -17.42 1.85
C GLU A 133 -4.47 -16.42 1.12
N MET A 134 -5.05 -15.34 0.57
CA MET A 134 -4.28 -14.30 -0.13
C MET A 134 -3.38 -13.53 0.84
N THR A 135 -3.87 -13.25 2.05
CA THR A 135 -3.07 -12.61 3.12
C THR A 135 -2.04 -13.58 3.68
N LEU A 136 -2.40 -14.84 3.89
CA LEU A 136 -1.53 -15.87 4.43
C LEU A 136 -0.32 -16.13 3.55
N LYS A 137 -0.50 -16.19 2.22
CA LYS A 137 0.62 -16.33 1.27
C LYS A 137 1.68 -15.24 1.43
N ILE A 138 1.25 -14.00 1.70
CA ILE A 138 2.17 -12.88 1.94
C ILE A 138 2.89 -13.07 3.28
N TYR A 139 2.15 -13.40 4.34
CA TYR A 139 2.69 -13.60 5.69
C TYR A 139 3.69 -14.75 5.74
N THR A 140 3.33 -15.93 5.21
CA THR A 140 4.23 -17.10 5.17
C THR A 140 5.52 -16.80 4.41
N HIS A 141 5.46 -16.03 3.32
CA HIS A 141 6.66 -15.62 2.60
C HIS A 141 7.57 -14.69 3.42
N LEU A 142 6.98 -13.82 4.26
CA LEU A 142 7.73 -12.93 5.16
C LEU A 142 8.29 -13.68 6.38
N ASP A 143 7.50 -14.56 6.99
CA ASP A 143 7.94 -15.43 8.09
C ASP A 143 9.11 -16.32 7.66
N ASN A 144 9.06 -16.92 6.46
CA ASN A 144 10.16 -17.75 5.97
C ASN A 144 11.46 -16.95 5.72
N LYS A 145 11.36 -15.63 5.47
CA LYS A 145 12.53 -14.75 5.37
C LYS A 145 13.07 -14.37 6.74
N ASN A 146 12.17 -14.16 7.70
CA ASN A 146 12.50 -13.91 9.09
C ASN A 146 12.70 -15.26 9.78
N ASN A 147 13.82 -15.94 9.50
CA ASN A 147 14.24 -17.21 10.10
C ASN A 147 14.51 -17.10 11.62
N ASP A 148 13.57 -16.55 12.37
CA ASP A 148 13.56 -16.57 13.81
C ASP A 148 13.18 -17.99 14.20
N GLY A 149 14.19 -18.80 14.57
CA GLY A 149 13.99 -20.19 14.95
C GLY A 149 12.82 -20.34 15.93
N TYR A 150 11.73 -20.94 15.46
CA TYR A 150 10.51 -21.18 16.23
C TYR A 150 10.81 -21.87 17.57
N PHE A 151 11.86 -22.70 17.59
CA PHE A 151 12.43 -23.32 18.78
C PHE A 151 12.77 -22.32 19.90
N GLY A 152 13.41 -21.18 19.58
CA GLY A 152 13.77 -20.17 20.58
C GLY A 152 12.55 -19.46 21.18
N LYS A 153 11.51 -19.21 20.36
CA LYS A 153 10.25 -18.60 20.82
C LYS A 153 9.46 -19.56 21.71
N ILE A 154 9.40 -20.84 21.34
CA ILE A 154 8.75 -21.91 22.13
C ILE A 154 9.46 -22.08 23.47
N ASN A 155 10.79 -22.19 23.48
CA ASN A 155 11.56 -22.35 24.72
C ASN A 155 11.40 -21.14 25.65
N ASN A 156 11.44 -19.91 25.13
CA ASN A 156 11.20 -18.71 25.93
C ASN A 156 9.80 -18.66 26.55
N TYR A 157 8.77 -19.21 25.88
CA TYR A 157 7.41 -19.23 26.41
C TYR A 157 7.24 -20.25 27.54
N PHE A 158 7.88 -21.41 27.41
CA PHE A 158 7.86 -22.49 28.40
C PHE A 158 8.97 -22.39 29.45
N ASP A 159 9.85 -21.38 29.38
CA ASP A 159 10.80 -21.05 30.44
C ASP A 159 10.05 -20.45 31.65
N ILE A 160 9.55 -21.33 32.50
CA ILE A 160 8.79 -21.02 33.72
C ILE A 160 9.66 -20.23 34.73
N THR A 161 10.99 -20.33 34.63
CA THR A 161 11.97 -19.64 35.48
C THR A 161 11.96 -18.11 35.36
N LYS A 162 11.44 -17.53 34.27
CA LYS A 162 11.29 -16.06 34.13
C LYS A 162 9.95 -15.49 34.62
N LYS A 163 8.97 -16.34 34.94
CA LYS A 163 7.63 -15.90 35.39
C LYS A 163 7.45 -15.86 36.92
N ILE A 164 8.46 -16.32 37.68
CA ILE A 164 8.37 -16.50 39.14
C ILE A 164 9.19 -15.45 39.93
N CYS A 165 9.79 -14.44 39.28
CA CYS A 165 10.42 -13.31 39.96
C CYS A 165 9.63 -12.02 39.75
#